data_AF-A0A351MF47-F1
#
_entry.id   AF-A0A351MF47-F1
#
_cell.length_a   1.000
_cell.length_b   1.000
_cell.length_c   1.000
_cell.angle_alpha   90.00
_cell.angle_beta   90.00
_cell.angle_gamma   90.00
#
_symmetry.space_group_name_H-M   'P 1'
#
loop_
_entity.id
_entity.type
_entity.pdbx_description
1 polymer ?
#
loop_
_entity_poly.entity_id
_entity_poly.type
_entity_poly.pdbx_seq_one_letter_code
_entity_poly.pdbx_strand_id
1 'polypeptide(L)'
;IPVLDLRAGKLVRAHGGLRREDYPPLISPLCADATPERMLSSLAHAPGVQVIYLADLDALAGKPAQVTHLLALAAQHPKFEFWCDLGLTGLPALAALPVLPNFKPVLASETWSGSLPEASELARCVISLDQRAGHDIGQAKLRVPANADLAVILMCLDRMGSPEGPDFARLARDKRSLPDHRCFLAGGIRDEGDVAQAARLGAAGVLVATALHDGRIRLC
;
A
#
# COMPACT_ATOMS: atom_id res chain seq x y z
N ILE A 1 6.83 -4.60 -3.79
CA ILE A 1 5.42 -4.31 -4.15
C ILE A 1 5.37 -2.91 -4.76
N PRO A 2 5.11 -2.77 -6.06
CA PRO A 2 4.87 -1.46 -6.68
C PRO A 2 3.70 -0.73 -6.01
N VAL A 3 3.86 0.55 -5.75
CA VAL A 3 2.85 1.45 -5.17
C VAL A 3 2.35 2.40 -6.25
N LEU A 4 1.04 2.45 -6.44
CA LEU A 4 0.37 3.30 -7.41
C LEU A 4 -0.64 4.20 -6.68
N ASP A 5 -0.39 5.51 -6.69
CA ASP A 5 -1.34 6.48 -6.14
C ASP A 5 -2.30 6.95 -7.23
N LEU A 6 -3.61 6.84 -7.00
CA LEU A 6 -4.65 7.18 -7.95
C LEU A 6 -5.42 8.43 -7.49
N ARG A 7 -5.60 9.40 -8.39
CA ARG A 7 -6.45 10.57 -8.19
C ARG A 7 -7.19 10.91 -9.47
N ALA A 8 -8.50 11.08 -9.41
CA ALA A 8 -9.40 11.34 -10.52
C ALA A 8 -9.17 10.39 -11.72
N GLY A 9 -9.02 9.10 -11.43
CA GLY A 9 -8.74 8.05 -12.42
C GLY A 9 -7.35 8.08 -13.06
N LYS A 10 -6.43 8.92 -12.58
CA LYS A 10 -5.06 9.03 -13.09
C LYS A 10 -4.03 8.73 -12.01
N LEU A 11 -2.90 8.17 -12.42
CA LEU A 11 -1.77 7.95 -11.55
C LEU A 11 -1.10 9.28 -11.22
N VAL A 12 -0.83 9.51 -9.95
CA VAL A 12 -0.09 10.67 -9.47
C VAL A 12 1.14 10.22 -8.69
N ARG A 13 2.10 11.11 -8.54
CA ARG A 13 3.35 10.82 -7.83
C ARG A 13 3.33 11.51 -6.47
N ALA A 14 3.29 10.74 -5.39
CA ALA A 14 3.53 11.28 -4.07
C ALA A 14 4.88 12.01 -4.02
N HIS A 15 4.85 13.23 -3.45
CA HIS A 15 6.01 14.07 -3.26
C HIS A 15 6.01 14.62 -1.84
N GLY A 16 7.11 14.41 -1.12
CA GLY A 16 7.26 14.91 0.25
C GLY A 16 7.07 16.42 0.29
N GLY A 17 6.27 16.91 1.23
CA GLY A 17 5.97 18.34 1.39
C GLY A 17 4.79 18.87 0.55
N LEU A 18 4.28 18.09 -0.42
CA LEU A 18 3.03 18.41 -1.11
C LEU A 18 1.84 17.72 -0.44
N ARG A 19 0.67 18.36 -0.54
CA ARG A 19 -0.59 17.73 -0.14
C ARG A 19 -1.05 16.77 -1.25
N ARG A 20 -1.87 15.76 -0.90
CA ARG A 20 -2.34 14.72 -1.83
C ARG A 20 -3.06 15.32 -3.05
N GLU A 21 -3.72 16.46 -2.88
CA GLU A 21 -4.38 17.26 -3.92
C GLU A 21 -3.43 17.99 -4.88
N ASP A 22 -2.15 18.11 -4.55
CA ASP A 22 -1.14 18.83 -5.35
C ASP A 22 -0.16 17.89 -6.06
N TYR A 23 -0.29 16.57 -5.88
CA TYR A 23 0.59 15.60 -6.53
C TYR A 23 0.51 15.68 -8.06
N PRO A 24 1.66 15.75 -8.76
CA PRO A 24 1.69 15.81 -10.21
C PRO A 24 1.36 14.44 -10.82
N PRO A 25 0.94 14.39 -12.11
CA PRO A 25 0.81 13.13 -12.84
C PRO A 25 2.08 12.29 -12.75
N LEU A 26 1.91 10.98 -12.61
CA LEU A 26 3.02 10.03 -12.59
C LEU A 26 3.53 9.79 -14.02
N ILE A 27 4.64 10.44 -14.37
CA ILE A 27 5.36 10.21 -15.62
C ILE A 27 6.67 9.49 -15.30
N SER A 28 6.88 8.31 -15.90
CA SER A 28 8.07 7.48 -15.70
C SER A 28 8.34 6.61 -16.92
N PRO A 29 9.51 5.95 -17.03
CA PRO A 29 9.76 4.97 -18.08
C PRO A 29 8.73 3.83 -18.14
N LEU A 30 8.05 3.53 -17.02
CA LEU A 30 7.01 2.50 -16.93
C LEU A 30 5.62 2.99 -17.39
N CYS A 31 5.36 4.31 -17.36
CA CYS A 31 4.09 4.88 -17.79
C CYS A 31 4.26 6.35 -18.19
N ALA A 32 4.02 6.64 -19.47
CA ALA A 32 4.22 7.96 -20.05
C ALA A 32 2.97 8.87 -20.04
N ASP A 33 1.79 8.31 -19.75
CA ASP A 33 0.49 9.01 -19.83
C ASP A 33 -0.28 9.01 -18.50
N ALA A 34 0.37 8.57 -17.42
CA ALA A 34 -0.21 8.45 -16.08
C ALA A 34 -1.51 7.63 -16.03
N THR A 35 -1.71 6.68 -16.94
CA THR A 35 -2.87 5.77 -16.91
C THR A 35 -2.56 4.51 -16.09
N PRO A 36 -3.50 4.04 -15.24
CA PRO A 36 -3.32 2.79 -14.52
C PRO A 36 -3.22 1.59 -15.46
N GLU A 37 -3.96 1.56 -16.57
CA GLU A 37 -3.95 0.46 -17.54
C GLU A 37 -2.58 0.29 -18.21
N ARG A 38 -1.96 1.40 -18.67
CA ARG A 38 -0.61 1.35 -19.25
C ARG A 38 0.41 0.92 -18.21
N MET A 39 0.34 1.46 -16.99
CA MET A 39 1.25 1.08 -15.90
C MET A 39 1.15 -0.41 -15.57
N LEU A 40 -0.06 -0.93 -15.39
CA LEU A 40 -0.28 -2.34 -15.08
C LEU A 40 0.18 -3.25 -16.23
N SER A 41 -0.02 -2.83 -17.48
CA SER A 41 0.54 -3.53 -18.65
C SER A 41 2.07 -3.57 -18.63
N SER A 42 2.74 -2.46 -18.36
CA SER A 42 4.20 -2.42 -18.21
C SER A 42 4.70 -3.32 -17.07
N LEU A 43 4.04 -3.27 -15.91
CA LEU A 43 4.37 -4.13 -14.76
C LEU A 43 4.09 -5.61 -15.03
N ALA A 44 3.14 -5.95 -15.92
CA ALA A 44 2.83 -7.34 -16.24
C ALA A 44 3.97 -8.05 -16.98
N HIS A 45 4.79 -7.28 -17.70
CA HIS A 45 6.00 -7.76 -18.38
C HIS A 45 7.21 -7.85 -17.44
N ALA A 46 7.14 -7.23 -16.26
CA ALA A 46 8.20 -7.33 -15.27
C ALA A 46 8.12 -8.69 -14.54
N PRO A 47 9.20 -9.50 -14.53
CA PRO A 47 9.25 -10.73 -13.75
C PRO A 47 9.11 -10.42 -12.25
N GLY A 48 8.54 -11.36 -11.50
CA GLY A 48 8.46 -11.29 -10.03
C GLY A 48 7.38 -10.37 -9.44
N VAL A 49 6.72 -9.51 -10.23
CA VAL A 49 5.60 -8.70 -9.71
C VAL A 49 4.33 -9.55 -9.61
N GLN A 50 3.89 -9.77 -8.38
CA GLN A 50 2.66 -10.51 -8.07
C GLN A 50 1.63 -9.67 -7.30
N VAL A 51 2.07 -8.62 -6.62
CA VAL A 51 1.22 -7.77 -5.78
C VAL A 51 1.40 -6.33 -6.19
N ILE A 52 0.30 -5.60 -6.31
CA ILE A 52 0.24 -4.14 -6.54
C ILE A 52 -0.47 -3.51 -5.35
N TYR A 53 0.14 -2.48 -4.75
CA TYR A 53 -0.56 -1.63 -3.80
C TYR A 53 -1.09 -0.40 -4.54
N LEU A 54 -2.37 -0.09 -4.34
CA LEU A 54 -3.05 1.03 -4.99
C LEU A 54 -3.78 1.87 -3.93
N ALA A 55 -3.42 3.14 -3.81
CA ALA A 55 -4.09 4.08 -2.93
C ALA A 55 -5.05 4.98 -3.71
N ASP A 56 -6.33 4.98 -3.34
CA ASP A 56 -7.31 5.94 -3.86
C ASP A 56 -7.21 7.25 -3.06
N LEU A 57 -6.48 8.22 -3.60
CA LEU A 57 -6.26 9.50 -2.93
C LEU A 57 -7.53 10.35 -2.83
N ASP A 58 -8.53 10.13 -3.69
CA ASP A 58 -9.81 10.82 -3.56
C ASP A 58 -10.57 10.29 -2.34
N ALA A 59 -10.58 8.97 -2.16
CA ALA A 59 -11.18 8.34 -0.98
C ALA A 59 -10.49 8.77 0.32
N LEU A 60 -9.16 8.75 0.32
CA LEU A 60 -8.35 9.22 1.44
C LEU A 60 -8.50 10.73 1.71
N ALA A 61 -9.00 11.50 0.73
CA ALA A 61 -9.38 12.90 0.90
C ALA A 61 -10.86 13.10 1.27
N GLY A 62 -11.60 12.02 1.55
CA GLY A 62 -13.00 12.05 1.98
C GLY A 62 -14.04 12.09 0.84
N LYS A 63 -13.62 11.88 -0.42
CA LYS A 63 -14.55 11.73 -1.55
C LYS A 63 -15.00 10.28 -1.68
N PRO A 64 -16.04 9.97 -2.49
CA PRO A 64 -16.41 8.59 -2.78
C PRO A 64 -15.26 7.82 -3.43
N ALA A 65 -15.03 6.59 -2.95
CA ALA A 65 -14.01 5.72 -3.51
C ALA A 65 -14.35 5.29 -4.94
N GLN A 66 -13.32 5.18 -5.78
CA GLN A 66 -13.34 4.80 -7.19
C GLN A 66 -13.50 3.27 -7.35
N VAL A 67 -14.34 2.64 -6.52
CA VAL A 67 -14.47 1.17 -6.38
C VAL A 67 -14.71 0.47 -7.72
N THR A 68 -15.63 0.97 -8.54
CA THR A 68 -15.93 0.38 -9.86
C THR A 68 -14.72 0.38 -10.77
N HIS A 69 -13.94 1.46 -10.79
CA HIS A 69 -12.73 1.56 -11.59
C HIS A 69 -11.67 0.58 -11.09
N LEU A 70 -11.42 0.55 -9.78
CA LEU A 70 -10.40 -0.33 -9.18
C LEU A 70 -10.73 -1.82 -9.34
N LEU A 71 -12.01 -2.20 -9.22
CA LEU A 71 -12.46 -3.56 -9.50
C LEU A 71 -12.30 -3.92 -10.98
N ALA A 72 -12.58 -2.99 -11.91
CA ALA A 72 -12.37 -3.21 -13.33
C ALA A 72 -10.89 -3.45 -13.66
N LEU A 73 -9.99 -2.65 -13.07
CA LEU A 73 -8.54 -2.86 -13.20
C LEU A 73 -8.13 -4.24 -12.66
N ALA A 74 -8.62 -4.62 -11.47
CA ALA A 74 -8.29 -5.91 -10.87
C ALA A 74 -8.80 -7.09 -11.71
N ALA A 75 -10.02 -6.99 -12.26
CA ALA A 75 -10.60 -8.02 -13.12
C ALA A 75 -9.86 -8.17 -14.47
N GLN A 76 -9.35 -7.07 -15.03
CA GLN A 76 -8.58 -7.08 -16.28
C GLN A 76 -7.14 -7.58 -16.09
N HIS A 77 -6.62 -7.56 -14.87
CA HIS A 77 -5.25 -7.96 -14.55
C HIS A 77 -5.20 -9.08 -13.48
N PRO A 78 -5.78 -10.27 -13.74
CA PRO A 78 -5.90 -11.35 -12.75
C PRO A 78 -4.55 -11.94 -12.29
N LYS A 79 -3.46 -11.63 -12.99
CA LYS A 79 -2.08 -12.00 -12.59
C LYS A 79 -1.66 -11.34 -11.27
N PHE A 80 -2.20 -10.18 -10.95
CA PHE A 80 -1.82 -9.43 -9.75
C PHE A 80 -2.86 -9.60 -8.65
N GLU A 81 -2.37 -9.74 -7.42
CA GLU A 81 -3.14 -9.41 -6.22
C GLU A 81 -3.07 -7.89 -5.99
N PHE A 82 -4.23 -7.26 -5.84
CA PHE A 82 -4.37 -5.83 -5.59
C PHE A 82 -4.63 -5.57 -4.11
N TRP A 83 -3.77 -4.78 -3.48
CA TRP A 83 -3.99 -4.25 -2.14
C TRP A 83 -4.49 -2.81 -2.29
N CYS A 84 -5.80 -2.63 -2.12
CA CYS A 84 -6.46 -1.36 -2.43
C CYS A 84 -6.81 -0.60 -1.16
N ASP A 85 -6.18 0.56 -0.98
CA ASP A 85 -6.53 1.50 0.07
C ASP A 85 -7.64 2.43 -0.41
N LEU A 86 -8.82 2.20 0.15
CA LEU A 86 -10.08 2.87 -0.19
C LEU A 86 -10.54 3.83 0.90
N GLY A 87 -9.69 4.13 1.90
CA GLY A 87 -10.07 4.95 3.04
C GLY A 87 -11.26 4.40 3.83
N LEU A 88 -11.36 3.06 3.95
CA LEU A 88 -12.48 2.43 4.65
C LEU A 88 -12.52 2.85 6.12
N THR A 89 -13.72 3.13 6.62
CA THR A 89 -13.93 3.64 7.97
C THR A 89 -14.49 2.61 8.96
N GLY A 90 -15.03 1.49 8.47
CA GLY A 90 -15.58 0.42 9.30
C GLY A 90 -16.28 -0.70 8.51
N LEU A 91 -16.89 -1.64 9.24
CA LEU A 91 -17.53 -2.84 8.68
C LEU A 91 -18.59 -2.57 7.60
N PRO A 92 -19.48 -1.56 7.72
CA PRO A 92 -20.46 -1.30 6.66
C PRO A 92 -19.82 -0.97 5.31
N ALA A 93 -18.71 -0.21 5.32
CA ALA A 93 -17.99 0.14 4.10
C ALA A 93 -17.29 -1.09 3.50
N LEU A 94 -16.73 -1.97 4.33
CA LEU A 94 -16.11 -3.22 3.91
C LEU A 94 -17.13 -4.23 3.33
N ALA A 95 -18.29 -4.36 3.96
CA ALA A 95 -19.36 -5.26 3.54
C ALA A 95 -20.02 -4.83 2.22
N ALA A 96 -19.98 -3.54 1.89
CA ALA A 96 -20.50 -3.01 0.62
C ALA A 96 -19.58 -3.32 -0.58
N LEU A 97 -18.34 -3.75 -0.36
CA LEU A 97 -17.41 -4.04 -1.45
C LEU A 97 -17.70 -5.40 -2.10
N PRO A 98 -17.81 -5.46 -3.43
CA PRO A 98 -17.80 -6.71 -4.16
C PRO A 98 -16.57 -7.57 -3.84
N VAL A 99 -16.78 -8.88 -3.78
CA VAL A 99 -15.69 -9.84 -3.55
C VAL A 99 -15.10 -10.24 -4.90
N LEU A 100 -13.81 -9.96 -5.08
CA LEU A 100 -13.02 -10.44 -6.22
C LEU A 100 -11.77 -11.15 -5.66
N PRO A 101 -11.39 -12.34 -6.16
CA PRO A 101 -10.32 -13.15 -5.55
C PRO A 101 -8.96 -12.45 -5.42
N ASN A 102 -8.65 -11.57 -6.37
CA ASN A 102 -7.39 -10.83 -6.40
C ASN A 102 -7.52 -9.38 -5.93
N PHE A 103 -8.58 -9.04 -5.21
CA PHE A 103 -8.82 -7.70 -4.66
C PHE A 103 -8.90 -7.75 -3.14
N LYS A 104 -7.91 -7.19 -2.47
CA LYS A 104 -7.83 -7.11 -1.01
C LYS A 104 -7.96 -5.67 -0.54
N PRO A 105 -9.05 -5.32 0.16
CA PRO A 105 -9.18 -4.00 0.78
C PRO A 105 -8.15 -3.81 1.89
N VAL A 106 -7.58 -2.62 1.98
CA VAL A 106 -6.68 -2.22 3.07
C VAL A 106 -7.50 -1.62 4.21
N LEU A 107 -7.29 -2.14 5.42
CA LEU A 107 -7.79 -1.59 6.67
C LEU A 107 -6.65 -0.75 7.26
N ALA A 108 -6.62 0.53 6.93
CA ALA A 108 -5.58 1.46 7.37
C ALA A 108 -5.93 2.10 8.72
N SER A 109 -4.95 2.20 9.62
CA SER A 109 -5.18 2.79 10.94
C SER A 109 -5.41 4.30 10.89
N GLU A 110 -5.03 4.99 9.81
CA GLU A 110 -5.38 6.40 9.53
C GLU A 110 -6.90 6.61 9.42
N THR A 111 -7.64 5.69 8.78
CA THR A 111 -9.07 5.87 8.46
C THR A 111 -10.01 4.92 9.20
N TRP A 112 -9.56 3.70 9.51
CA TRP A 112 -10.39 2.69 10.14
C TRP A 112 -10.74 3.06 11.58
N SER A 113 -12.03 2.98 11.91
CA SER A 113 -12.54 3.40 13.22
C SER A 113 -13.41 2.36 13.92
N GLY A 114 -13.76 1.28 13.23
CA GLY A 114 -14.62 0.21 13.75
C GLY A 114 -13.85 -0.94 14.40
N SER A 115 -14.59 -1.89 14.93
CA SER A 115 -14.07 -3.21 15.31
C SER A 115 -13.45 -3.92 14.11
N LEU A 116 -12.50 -4.82 14.34
CA LEU A 116 -12.04 -5.71 13.28
C LEU A 116 -13.19 -6.59 12.76
N PRO A 117 -13.18 -6.93 11.46
CA PRO A 117 -14.11 -7.92 10.92
C PRO A 117 -13.80 -9.31 11.46
N GLU A 118 -14.75 -10.23 11.29
CA GLU A 118 -14.60 -11.64 11.61
C GLU A 118 -13.43 -12.27 10.84
N ALA A 119 -12.83 -13.33 11.37
CA ALA A 119 -11.59 -13.91 10.84
C ALA A 119 -11.64 -14.26 9.34
N SER A 120 -12.76 -14.78 8.85
CA SER A 120 -12.94 -15.12 7.43
C SER A 120 -12.92 -13.89 6.52
N GLU A 121 -13.50 -12.79 6.97
CA GLU A 121 -13.51 -11.52 6.25
C GLU A 121 -12.16 -10.81 6.41
N LEU A 122 -11.53 -10.88 7.57
CA LEU A 122 -10.20 -10.33 7.80
C LEU A 122 -9.13 -11.00 6.92
N ALA A 123 -9.25 -12.30 6.65
CA ALA A 123 -8.34 -13.05 5.77
C ALA A 123 -8.31 -12.53 4.32
N ARG A 124 -9.35 -11.81 3.88
CA ARG A 124 -9.41 -11.16 2.56
C ARG A 124 -8.87 -9.73 2.55
N CYS A 125 -8.43 -9.22 3.71
CA CYS A 125 -7.99 -7.86 3.88
C CYS A 125 -6.47 -7.78 4.11
N VAL A 126 -5.93 -6.58 3.94
CA VAL A 126 -4.57 -6.21 4.36
C VAL A 126 -4.70 -5.18 5.45
N ILE A 127 -3.90 -5.30 6.52
CA ILE A 127 -3.88 -4.28 7.57
C ILE A 127 -2.76 -3.28 7.26
N SER A 128 -3.02 -1.98 7.37
CA SER A 128 -1.95 -0.96 7.38
C SER A 128 -1.90 -0.29 8.75
N LEU A 129 -0.73 -0.32 9.37
CA LEU A 129 -0.41 0.39 10.60
C LEU A 129 0.41 1.62 10.24
N ASP A 130 -0.19 2.79 10.42
CA ASP A 130 0.33 4.06 9.93
C ASP A 130 1.03 4.84 11.04
N GLN A 131 2.13 5.51 10.69
CA GLN A 131 2.91 6.38 11.57
C GLN A 131 3.12 7.75 10.92
N ARG A 132 2.97 8.83 11.70
CA ARG A 132 3.29 10.21 11.32
C ARG A 132 3.90 10.96 12.49
N ALA A 133 4.84 11.85 12.19
CA ALA A 133 5.70 12.52 13.16
C ALA A 133 6.32 11.54 14.19
N GLY A 134 6.68 10.32 13.78
CA GLY A 134 7.21 9.31 14.70
C GLY A 134 6.18 8.65 15.65
N HIS A 135 4.89 8.94 15.49
CA HIS A 135 3.82 8.42 16.33
C HIS A 135 2.81 7.58 15.54
N ASP A 136 2.36 6.49 16.16
CA ASP A 136 1.33 5.61 15.63
C ASP A 136 -0.01 6.35 15.51
N ILE A 137 -0.62 6.32 14.32
CA ILE A 137 -1.90 6.98 14.05
C ILE A 137 -3.01 5.93 14.10
N GLY A 138 -3.98 6.12 14.99
CA GLY A 138 -5.21 5.33 15.04
C GLY A 138 -5.01 3.83 15.32
N GLN A 139 -3.79 3.36 15.58
CA GLN A 139 -3.48 1.94 15.84
C GLN A 139 -4.27 1.35 17.01
N ALA A 140 -4.62 2.15 18.01
CA ALA A 140 -5.48 1.71 19.12
C ALA A 140 -6.85 1.19 18.64
N LYS A 141 -7.29 1.61 17.46
CA LYS A 141 -8.56 1.19 16.81
C LYS A 141 -8.38 -0.05 15.94
N LEU A 142 -7.15 -0.51 15.73
CA LEU A 142 -6.83 -1.61 14.83
C LEU A 142 -5.84 -2.57 15.51
N ARG A 143 -6.37 -3.35 16.46
CA ARG A 143 -5.59 -4.34 17.22
C ARG A 143 -5.42 -5.62 16.40
N VAL A 144 -4.25 -5.78 15.76
CA VAL A 144 -3.94 -6.98 14.98
C VAL A 144 -4.07 -8.24 15.86
N PRO A 145 -4.89 -9.23 15.46
CA PRO A 145 -5.09 -10.44 16.25
C PRO A 145 -3.83 -11.32 16.23
N ALA A 146 -3.40 -11.80 17.39
CA ALA A 146 -2.29 -12.75 17.49
C ALA A 146 -2.61 -14.11 16.85
N ASN A 147 -1.59 -14.90 16.51
CA ASN A 147 -1.71 -16.25 15.95
C ASN A 147 -2.47 -16.34 14.61
N ALA A 148 -2.30 -15.33 13.74
CA ALA A 148 -2.85 -15.33 12.39
C ALA A 148 -1.75 -14.98 11.36
N ASP A 149 -1.84 -15.51 10.14
CA ASP A 149 -0.94 -15.12 9.04
C ASP A 149 -1.58 -14.01 8.19
N LEU A 150 -1.53 -12.79 8.71
CA LEU A 150 -2.04 -11.59 8.04
C LEU A 150 -0.90 -10.83 7.36
N ALA A 151 -1.21 -10.19 6.24
CA ALA A 151 -0.36 -9.16 5.65
C ALA A 151 -0.55 -7.85 6.42
N VAL A 152 0.53 -7.33 7.00
CA VAL A 152 0.54 -6.09 7.77
C VAL A 152 1.54 -5.12 7.14
N ILE A 153 1.05 -4.01 6.60
CA ILE A 153 1.86 -2.90 6.12
C ILE A 153 2.26 -2.04 7.31
N LEU A 154 3.56 -1.79 7.45
CA LEU A 154 4.14 -0.83 8.38
C LEU A 154 4.43 0.45 7.61
N MET A 155 3.42 1.33 7.53
CA MET A 155 3.48 2.58 6.77
C MET A 155 4.08 3.70 7.59
N CYS A 156 5.15 4.33 7.11
CA CYS A 156 5.71 5.55 7.72
C CYS A 156 5.49 6.73 6.77
N LEU A 157 4.49 7.56 7.06
CA LEU A 157 4.07 8.65 6.18
C LEU A 157 5.15 9.72 6.03
N ASP A 158 5.92 9.98 7.10
CA ASP A 158 7.01 10.98 7.09
C ASP A 158 8.16 10.62 6.15
N ARG A 159 8.33 9.33 5.86
CA ARG A 159 9.40 8.85 4.98
C ARG A 159 8.98 8.84 3.51
N MET A 160 7.71 9.07 3.19
CA MET A 160 7.24 9.06 1.80
C MET A 160 7.84 10.22 1.01
N GLY A 161 8.64 9.89 -0.02
CA GLY A 161 9.37 10.88 -0.81
C GLY A 161 10.55 11.55 -0.09
N SER A 162 10.88 11.12 1.13
CA SER A 162 12.01 11.65 1.92
C SER A 162 13.33 10.98 1.51
N PRO A 163 14.47 11.71 1.52
CA PRO A 163 15.80 11.13 1.29
C PRO A 163 16.33 10.34 2.50
N GLU A 164 15.69 10.43 3.67
CA GLU A 164 16.18 9.87 4.93
C GLU A 164 16.17 8.33 4.97
N GLY A 165 15.47 7.69 4.04
CA GLY A 165 15.34 6.24 3.99
C GLY A 165 14.16 5.71 4.81
N PRO A 166 13.97 4.38 4.87
CA PRO A 166 12.86 3.79 5.59
C PRO A 166 13.16 3.66 7.08
N ASP A 167 12.11 3.52 7.89
CA ASP A 167 12.24 3.38 9.35
C ASP A 167 12.52 1.91 9.76
N PHE A 168 13.79 1.51 9.65
CA PHE A 168 14.23 0.17 10.05
C PHE A 168 14.12 -0.11 11.55
N ALA A 169 14.22 0.92 12.38
CA ALA A 169 14.07 0.77 13.83
C ALA A 169 12.64 0.37 14.19
N ARG A 170 11.66 1.00 13.53
CA ARG A 170 10.26 0.60 13.60
C ARG A 170 10.06 -0.82 13.10
N LEU A 171 10.58 -1.17 11.92
CA LEU A 171 10.44 -2.53 11.39
C LEU A 171 10.89 -3.57 12.41
N ALA A 172 12.08 -3.39 12.99
CA ALA A 172 12.63 -4.31 13.99
C ALA A 172 11.77 -4.38 15.27
N ARG A 173 11.19 -3.26 15.70
CA ARG A 173 10.29 -3.21 16.87
C ARG A 173 8.97 -3.93 16.58
N ASP A 174 8.31 -3.58 15.50
CA ASP A 174 6.96 -4.07 15.19
C ASP A 174 6.99 -5.54 14.74
N LYS A 175 8.07 -5.98 14.07
CA LYS A 175 8.23 -7.41 13.75
C LYS A 175 8.37 -8.28 15.00
N ARG A 176 8.94 -7.75 16.09
CA ARG A 176 8.98 -8.46 17.38
C ARG A 176 7.61 -8.55 18.05
N SER A 177 6.74 -7.55 17.89
CA SER A 177 5.38 -7.57 18.44
C SER A 177 4.38 -8.32 17.56
N LEU A 178 4.70 -8.50 16.28
CA LEU A 178 3.89 -9.19 15.26
C LEU A 178 4.64 -10.39 14.65
N PRO A 179 5.12 -11.35 15.47
CA PRO A 179 6.00 -12.41 14.99
C PRO A 179 5.32 -13.32 13.94
N ASP A 180 4.03 -13.60 14.11
CA ASP A 180 3.25 -14.51 13.27
C ASP A 180 2.78 -13.89 11.94
N HIS A 181 2.94 -12.59 11.79
CA HIS A 181 2.42 -11.85 10.63
C HIS A 181 3.49 -11.58 9.58
N ARG A 182 3.07 -11.49 8.31
CA ARG A 182 3.92 -11.02 7.22
C ARG A 182 3.93 -9.49 7.22
N CYS A 183 4.99 -8.92 7.78
CA CYS A 183 5.16 -7.47 7.85
C CYS A 183 5.81 -6.92 6.58
N PHE A 184 5.23 -5.87 6.00
CA PHE A 184 5.71 -5.19 4.80
C PHE A 184 6.11 -3.76 5.15
N LEU A 185 7.34 -3.35 4.83
CA LEU A 185 7.79 -1.99 5.14
C LEU A 185 7.36 -1.02 4.02
N ALA A 186 6.77 0.11 4.40
CA ALA A 186 6.34 1.14 3.46
C ALA A 186 6.79 2.55 3.92
N GLY A 187 7.20 3.36 2.94
CA GLY A 187 7.74 4.70 3.16
C GLY A 187 9.27 4.73 3.11
N GLY A 188 9.82 5.54 2.19
CA GLY A 188 11.24 5.88 2.15
C GLY A 188 12.19 4.83 1.56
N ILE A 189 11.73 3.79 0.86
CA ILE A 189 12.63 2.83 0.20
C ILE A 189 13.37 3.53 -0.96
N ARG A 190 14.71 3.62 -0.88
CA ARG A 190 15.52 4.41 -1.84
C ARG A 190 16.17 3.58 -2.94
N ASP A 191 16.59 2.36 -2.60
CA ASP A 191 17.41 1.50 -3.45
C ASP A 191 17.35 0.02 -3.01
N GLU A 192 18.06 -0.84 -3.75
CA GLU A 192 18.16 -2.28 -3.48
C GLU A 192 18.86 -2.60 -2.14
N GLY A 193 19.72 -1.71 -1.64
CA GLY A 193 20.36 -1.84 -0.34
C GLY A 193 19.33 -1.76 0.80
N ASP A 194 18.39 -0.82 0.71
CA ASP A 194 17.27 -0.71 1.64
C ASP A 194 16.38 -1.97 1.59
N VAL A 195 16.14 -2.53 0.40
CA VAL A 195 15.39 -3.80 0.23
C VAL A 195 16.11 -4.96 0.94
N ALA A 196 17.41 -5.11 0.71
CA ALA A 196 18.23 -6.15 1.33
C ALA A 196 18.32 -5.98 2.85
N GLN A 197 18.31 -4.75 3.36
CA GLN A 197 18.26 -4.48 4.80
C GLN A 197 16.90 -4.82 5.41
N ALA A 198 15.78 -4.46 4.76
CA ALA A 198 14.46 -4.84 5.22
C ALA A 198 14.30 -6.37 5.28
N ALA A 199 14.79 -7.09 4.28
CA ALA A 199 14.79 -8.55 4.26
C ALA A 199 15.60 -9.17 5.42
N ARG A 200 16.80 -8.64 5.71
CA ARG A 200 17.62 -9.06 6.87
C ARG A 200 16.93 -8.84 8.21
N LEU A 201 16.06 -7.82 8.30
CA LEU A 201 15.26 -7.53 9.48
C LEU A 201 13.95 -8.33 9.53
N GLY A 202 13.71 -9.24 8.59
CA GLY A 202 12.57 -10.14 8.58
C GLY A 202 11.30 -9.55 7.98
N ALA A 203 11.39 -8.49 7.17
CA ALA A 203 10.26 -8.03 6.37
C ALA A 203 9.90 -9.09 5.31
N ALA A 204 8.59 -9.35 5.15
CA ALA A 204 8.07 -10.19 4.07
C ALA A 204 8.15 -9.50 2.70
N GLY A 205 8.29 -8.17 2.69
CA GLY A 205 8.52 -7.39 1.49
C GLY A 205 8.53 -5.89 1.78
N VAL A 206 8.67 -5.09 0.72
CA VAL A 206 8.64 -3.63 0.81
C VAL A 206 7.71 -3.04 -0.24
N LEU A 207 7.08 -1.92 0.10
CA LEU A 207 6.29 -1.10 -0.81
C LEU A 207 7.18 -0.02 -1.41
N VAL A 208 7.22 0.05 -2.75
CA VAL A 208 8.15 0.90 -3.50
C VAL A 208 7.38 1.74 -4.52
N ALA A 209 7.48 3.07 -4.38
CA ALA A 209 6.94 4.03 -5.34
C ALA A 209 8.09 4.75 -6.08
N THR A 210 8.65 5.78 -5.45
CA THR A 210 9.61 6.71 -6.04
C THR A 210 10.84 6.02 -6.65
N ALA A 211 11.49 5.12 -5.91
CA ALA A 211 12.69 4.42 -6.39
C ALA A 211 12.42 3.50 -7.59
N LEU A 212 11.21 2.93 -7.69
CA LEU A 212 10.80 2.12 -8.83
C LEU A 212 10.60 3.01 -10.07
N HIS A 213 9.84 4.10 -9.92
CA HIS A 213 9.54 5.00 -11.04
C HIS A 213 10.77 5.79 -11.53
N ASP A 214 11.75 6.02 -10.66
CA ASP A 214 13.04 6.60 -11.02
C ASP A 214 14.03 5.58 -11.62
N GLY A 215 13.69 4.29 -11.66
CA GLY A 215 14.57 3.22 -12.17
C GLY A 215 15.76 2.90 -11.26
N ARG A 216 15.75 3.39 -10.00
CA ARG A 216 16.75 3.07 -8.97
C ARG A 216 16.62 1.65 -8.44
N ILE A 217 15.39 1.11 -8.47
CA ILE A 217 15.11 -0.30 -8.23
C ILE A 217 14.52 -0.87 -9.51
N ARG A 218 15.08 -1.99 -9.96
CA ARG A 218 14.60 -2.69 -11.15
C ARG A 218 13.81 -3.92 -10.73
N LEU A 219 12.75 -4.20 -11.48
CA LEU A 219 11.97 -5.42 -11.35
C LEU A 219 12.61 -6.45 -12.29
N CYS A 220 13.45 -7.32 -11.74
CA CYS A 220 14.22 -8.34 -12.45
C CYS A 220 13.86 -9.75 -11.96
#